data_AF-G7GZR3-F1
#
_entry.id   AF-G7GZR3-F1
#
_cell.length_a   1.000
_cell.length_b   1.000
_cell.length_c   1.000
_cell.angle_alpha   90.00
_cell.angle_beta   90.00
_cell.angle_gamma   90.00
#
_symmetry.space_group_name_H-M   'P 1'
#
loop_
_entity.id
_entity.type
_entity.pdbx_description
1 polymer ?
#
loop_
_entity_poly.entity_id
_entity_poly.type
_entity_poly.pdbx_seq_one_letter_code
_entity_poly.pdbx_strand_id
1 'polypeptide(L)'
;MHYPKAIGMLGYILILVGIPFIAIWLALAAYAHPDAGWVGVAAVSTLLLGIAALVVSRLVLTSRRDVTERVEEDPIQPEVTAEEAAEYEAHYHGRDVGRE
;
A
#
# COMPACT_ATOMS: atom_id res chain seq x y z
N MET A 1 13.78 11.03 1.66
CA MET A 1 12.77 11.26 0.59
C MET A 1 11.38 10.91 1.11
N HIS A 2 10.51 11.89 1.41
CA HIS A 2 9.19 11.67 2.06
C HIS A 2 8.01 11.49 1.08
N TYR A 3 8.24 11.65 -0.23
CA TYR A 3 7.21 11.64 -1.26
C TYR A 3 6.29 10.42 -1.29
N PRO A 4 6.76 9.15 -1.16
CA PRO A 4 5.86 8.01 -1.27
C PRO A 4 4.87 7.92 -0.10
N LYS A 5 5.29 8.24 1.13
CA LYS A 5 4.39 8.29 2.30
C LYS A 5 3.30 9.35 2.11
N ALA A 6 3.65 10.53 1.58
CA ALA A 6 2.69 11.59 1.28
C ALA A 6 1.65 11.17 0.22
N ILE A 7 2.08 10.45 -0.82
CA ILE A 7 1.17 9.89 -1.85
C ILE A 7 0.22 8.87 -1.23
N GLY A 8 0.72 8.01 -0.33
CA GLY A 8 -0.12 7.07 0.43
C GLY A 8 -1.17 7.78 1.30
N MET A 9 -0.78 8.85 2.02
CA MET A 9 -1.73 9.64 2.80
C MET A 9 -2.79 10.32 1.93
N LEU A 10 -2.40 10.86 0.78
CA LEU A 10 -3.34 11.43 -0.18
C LEU A 10 -4.35 10.37 -0.64
N GLY A 11 -3.87 9.17 -0.99
CA GLY A 11 -4.72 8.04 -1.37
C GLY A 11 -5.71 7.65 -0.27
N TYR A 12 -5.26 7.62 0.99
CA TYR A 12 -6.12 7.36 2.15
C TYR A 12 -7.21 8.42 2.31
N ILE A 13 -6.87 9.70 2.23
CA ILE A 13 -7.84 10.82 2.31
C ILE A 13 -8.87 10.71 1.18
N LEU A 14 -8.44 10.41 -0.04
CA LEU A 14 -9.34 10.23 -1.18
C LEU A 14 -10.34 9.08 -0.95
N ILE A 15 -9.91 7.96 -0.36
CA ILE A 15 -10.85 6.88 -0.02
C ILE A 15 -11.81 7.32 1.09
N LEU A 16 -11.31 7.99 2.12
CA LEU A 16 -12.11 8.45 3.25
C LEU A 16 -13.19 9.45 2.83
N VAL A 17 -12.92 10.29 1.83
CA VAL A 17 -13.90 11.20 1.21
C VAL A 17 -14.76 10.50 0.15
N GLY A 18 -14.21 9.54 -0.59
CA GLY A 18 -14.89 8.81 -1.65
C GLY A 18 -16.05 7.94 -1.13
N ILE A 19 -15.87 7.29 0.04
CA ILE A 19 -16.91 6.45 0.65
C ILE A 19 -18.21 7.23 0.95
N PRO A 20 -18.21 8.37 1.66
CA PRO A 20 -19.42 9.16 1.87
C PRO A 20 -19.97 9.74 0.56
N PHE A 21 -19.11 10.01 -0.44
CA PHE A 21 -19.56 10.42 -1.77
C PHE A 21 -20.39 9.34 -2.47
N ILE A 22 -20.07 8.06 -2.29
CA ILE A 22 -20.91 6.95 -2.77
C ILE A 22 -22.26 6.94 -2.05
N ALA A 23 -22.31 7.20 -0.74
CA ALA A 23 -23.58 7.29 -0.02
C ALA A 23 -24.46 8.44 -0.55
N ILE A 24 -23.86 9.61 -0.83
CA ILE A 24 -24.56 10.75 -1.46
C ILE A 24 -25.06 10.37 -2.85
N TRP A 25 -24.22 9.74 -3.66
CA TRP A 25 -24.61 9.27 -4.99
C TRP A 25 -25.80 8.32 -4.94
N LEU A 26 -25.77 7.31 -4.05
CA LEU A 26 -26.85 6.35 -3.88
C LEU A 26 -28.15 7.04 -3.45
N ALA A 27 -28.08 8.01 -2.55
CA ALA A 27 -29.24 8.80 -2.14
C ALA A 27 -29.82 9.57 -3.35
N LEU A 28 -28.99 10.30 -4.10
CA LEU A 28 -29.43 11.04 -5.29
C LEU A 28 -30.01 10.13 -6.37
N ALA A 29 -29.38 8.97 -6.59
CA ALA A 29 -29.85 7.98 -7.55
C ALA A 29 -31.24 7.42 -7.16
N ALA A 30 -31.50 7.21 -5.86
CA ALA A 30 -32.80 6.76 -5.37
C ALA A 30 -33.94 7.75 -5.66
N TYR A 31 -33.64 9.04 -5.70
CA TYR A 31 -34.61 10.10 -6.05
C TYR A 31 -34.65 10.43 -7.55
N ALA A 32 -33.94 9.67 -8.40
CA ALA A 32 -33.77 9.97 -9.83
C ALA A 32 -33.30 11.42 -10.08
N HIS A 33 -32.45 11.95 -9.18
CA HIS A 33 -31.96 13.30 -9.27
C HIS A 33 -31.10 13.48 -10.54
N PRO A 34 -31.24 14.59 -11.29
CA PRO A 34 -30.51 14.80 -12.55
C PRO A 34 -28.99 14.74 -12.38
N ASP A 35 -28.47 15.19 -11.24
CA ASP A 35 -27.03 15.19 -10.94
C ASP A 35 -26.48 13.82 -10.51
N ALA A 36 -27.32 12.81 -10.30
CA ALA A 36 -26.87 11.49 -9.83
C ALA A 36 -25.82 10.87 -10.77
N GLY A 37 -25.92 11.10 -12.08
CA GLY A 37 -24.92 10.63 -13.04
C GLY A 37 -23.54 11.23 -12.77
N TRP A 38 -23.45 12.55 -12.66
CA TRP A 38 -22.19 13.26 -12.43
C TRP A 38 -21.58 12.96 -11.06
N VAL A 39 -22.42 12.90 -10.01
CA VAL A 39 -21.96 12.56 -8.65
C VAL A 39 -21.44 11.12 -8.61
N GLY A 40 -22.07 10.19 -9.32
CA GLY A 40 -21.60 8.81 -9.44
C GLY A 40 -20.24 8.72 -10.11
N VAL A 41 -20.05 9.42 -11.24
CA VAL A 41 -18.75 9.49 -11.93
C VAL A 41 -17.68 10.05 -10.99
N ALA A 42 -17.96 11.16 -10.31
CA ALA A 42 -17.03 11.79 -9.37
C ALA A 42 -16.67 10.86 -8.20
N ALA A 43 -17.64 10.14 -7.64
CA ALA A 43 -17.43 9.21 -6.54
C ALA A 43 -16.54 8.03 -6.98
N VAL A 44 -16.85 7.42 -8.13
CA VAL A 44 -16.07 6.30 -8.68
C VAL A 44 -14.65 6.76 -9.04
N SER A 45 -14.49 7.90 -9.71
CA SER A 45 -13.15 8.42 -10.06
C SER A 45 -12.31 8.72 -8.82
N THR A 46 -12.93 9.29 -7.77
CA THR A 46 -12.24 9.58 -6.51
C THR A 46 -11.71 8.30 -5.85
N LEU A 47 -12.53 7.24 -5.82
CA LEU A 47 -12.12 5.95 -5.28
C LEU A 47 -11.00 5.31 -6.10
N LEU A 48 -11.11 5.31 -7.44
CA LEU A 48 -10.08 4.76 -8.31
C LEU A 48 -8.74 5.51 -8.14
N LEU A 49 -8.78 6.84 -8.07
CA LEU A 49 -7.58 7.64 -7.81
C LEU A 49 -6.98 7.35 -6.43
N GLY A 50 -7.81 7.21 -5.40
CA GLY A 50 -7.38 6.84 -4.06
C GLY A 50 -6.68 5.48 -4.03
N ILE A 51 -7.30 4.46 -4.64
CA ILE A 51 -6.74 3.11 -4.76
C ILE A 51 -5.42 3.14 -5.54
N ALA A 52 -5.39 3.82 -6.69
CA ALA A 52 -4.18 3.94 -7.51
C ALA A 52 -3.04 4.60 -6.74
N ALA A 53 -3.31 5.68 -5.99
CA ALA A 53 -2.31 6.34 -5.15
C ALA A 53 -1.76 5.41 -4.05
N LEU A 54 -2.63 4.63 -3.40
CA LEU A 54 -2.20 3.64 -2.41
C LEU A 54 -1.34 2.54 -3.02
N VAL A 55 -1.73 2.02 -4.18
CA VAL A 55 -0.97 0.98 -4.90
C VAL A 55 0.39 1.51 -5.33
N VAL A 56 0.45 2.69 -5.94
CA VAL A 56 1.72 3.33 -6.36
C VAL A 56 2.61 3.61 -5.16
N SER A 57 2.06 4.16 -4.08
CA SER A 57 2.79 4.37 -2.83
C SER A 57 3.41 3.07 -2.33
N ARG A 58 2.61 1.99 -2.27
CA ARG A 58 3.06 0.68 -1.82
C ARG A 58 4.16 0.13 -2.72
N LEU A 59 3.97 0.15 -4.04
CA LEU A 59 4.95 -0.34 -5.01
C LEU A 59 6.29 0.39 -4.88
N VAL A 60 6.27 1.72 -4.73
CA VAL A 60 7.48 2.52 -4.56
C VAL A 60 8.17 2.22 -3.22
N LEU A 61 7.41 2.08 -2.13
CA LEU A 61 7.95 1.73 -0.81
C LEU A 61 8.54 0.32 -0.79
N THR A 62 7.91 -0.65 -1.46
CA THR A 62 8.41 -2.03 -1.51
C THR A 62 9.57 -2.19 -2.49
N SER A 63 9.58 -1.44 -3.59
CA SER A 63 10.65 -1.52 -4.60
C SER A 63 11.95 -0.87 -4.15
N ARG A 64 11.92 0.04 -3.18
CA ARG A 64 13.11 0.67 -2.57
C ARG A 64 13.50 0.04 -1.24
N ARG A 65 12.85 -1.05 -0.84
CA ARG A 65 13.23 -1.80 0.34
C ARG A 65 14.49 -2.58 -0.01
N ASP A 66 15.64 -1.91 0.10
CA ASP A 66 16.90 -2.60 0.27
C ASP A 66 16.71 -3.55 1.45
N VAL A 67 16.92 -4.84 1.22
CA VAL A 67 16.74 -5.93 2.21
C VAL A 67 17.67 -5.72 3.42
N THR A 68 18.61 -4.79 3.33
CA THR A 68 19.56 -4.40 4.37
C THR A 68 19.02 -3.37 5.38
N GLU A 69 17.93 -2.64 5.08
CA GLU A 69 17.34 -1.68 6.02
C GLU A 69 16.22 -2.36 6.81
N ARG A 70 16.61 -3.12 7.84
CA ARG A 70 15.67 -3.70 8.82
C ARG A 70 14.89 -2.55 9.47
N VAL A 71 13.57 -2.59 9.26
CA VAL A 71 12.61 -1.70 9.89
C VAL A 71 12.62 -2.04 11.38
N GLU A 72 13.12 -1.09 12.18
CA GLU A 72 13.35 -1.23 13.63
C GLU A 72 14.41 -2.28 14.01
N GLU A 73 15.62 -1.80 14.32
CA GLU A 73 16.52 -2.49 15.25
C GLU A 73 15.76 -2.67 16.57
N ASP A 74 15.21 -3.87 16.76
CA ASP A 74 14.70 -4.30 18.06
C ASP A 74 15.90 -4.28 19.04
N PRO A 75 15.93 -3.40 20.05
CA PRO A 75 17.07 -3.30 20.96
C PRO A 75 17.27 -4.56 21.82
N ILE A 76 16.33 -5.50 21.78
CA ILE A 76 16.43 -6.81 22.44
C ILE A 76 16.96 -7.89 21.49
N GLN A 77 16.91 -7.71 20.17
CA GLN A 77 17.50 -8.68 19.25
C GLN A 77 19.02 -8.47 19.21
N PRO A 78 19.82 -9.43 19.73
CA PRO A 78 21.27 -9.34 19.63
C PRO A 78 21.68 -9.33 18.15
N GLU A 79 22.72 -8.55 17.85
CA GLU A 79 23.34 -8.55 16.53
C GLU A 79 23.75 -9.98 16.19
N VAL A 80 23.09 -10.56 15.18
CA VAL A 80 23.49 -11.86 14.64
C VAL A 80 24.87 -11.65 14.01
N THR A 81 25.86 -12.36 14.54
CA THR A 81 27.22 -12.29 14.01
C THR A 81 27.24 -12.74 12.55
N ALA A 82 28.22 -12.27 11.76
CA ALA A 82 28.34 -12.67 10.36
C ALA A 82 28.47 -14.20 10.19
N GLU A 83 28.97 -14.89 11.21
CA GLU A 83 29.08 -16.34 11.28
C GLU A 83 27.71 -17.01 11.47
N GLU A 84 26.89 -16.52 12.41
CA GLU A 84 25.53 -17.03 12.63
C GLU A 84 24.59 -16.75 11.45
N ALA A 85 24.79 -15.63 10.73
CA ALA A 85 24.05 -15.33 9.51
C ALA A 85 24.38 -16.33 8.38
N ALA A 86 25.67 -16.67 8.23
CA ALA A 86 26.12 -17.67 7.26
C ALA A 86 25.62 -19.07 7.61
N GLU A 87 25.58 -19.41 8.91
CA GLU A 87 25.03 -20.68 9.38
C GLU A 87 23.51 -20.77 9.13
N TYR A 88 22.76 -19.69 9.37
CA TYR A 88 21.33 -19.63 9.07
C TYR A 88 21.04 -19.81 7.58
N GLU A 89 21.82 -19.15 6.71
CA GLU A 89 21.66 -19.25 5.26
C GLU A 89 22.01 -20.65 4.73
N ALA A 90 23.06 -21.27 5.26
CA ALA A 90 23.41 -22.66 4.95
C ALA A 90 22.33 -23.65 5.42
N HIS A 91 21.72 -23.41 6.59
CA HIS A 91 20.74 -24.33 7.20
C HIS A 91 19.35 -24.23 6.57
N TYR A 92 18.89 -23.02 6.21
CA TYR A 92 17.51 -22.79 5.76
C TYR A 92 17.38 -22.43 4.28
N HIS A 93 18.41 -21.87 3.64
CA HIS A 93 18.37 -21.47 2.23
C HIS A 93 19.14 -22.42 1.28
N GLY A 94 19.78 -23.47 1.81
CA GLY A 94 20.52 -24.48 1.03
C GLY A 94 19.69 -25.45 0.18
N ARG A 95 18.41 -25.18 -0.14
CA ARG A 95 17.56 -26.13 -0.89
C ARG A 95 16.61 -25.56 -1.95
N ASP A 96 16.88 -24.37 -2.49
CA ASP A 96 16.13 -23.85 -3.66
C ASP A 96 17.06 -23.38 -4.80
N VAL A 97 18.09 -24.18 -5.09
CA VAL A 97 18.82 -24.10 -6.35
C VAL A 97 18.72 -25.46 -7.03
N GLY A 98 17.64 -25.67 -7.77
CA GLY A 98 17.49 -26.83 -8.65
C GLY A 98 16.13 -27.49 -8.60
N ARG A 99 15.19 -26.97 -9.38
CA ARG A 99 14.31 -27.81 -10.19
C ARG A 99 13.88 -27.04 -11.44
N GLU A 100 14.12 -27.71 -12.55
CA GLU A 100 13.92 -27.34 -13.96
C GLU A 100 12.45 -27.10 -14.30
#